data_AF-A0A935TXI5-F1
#
_entry.id   AF-A0A935TXI5-F1
#
_cell.length_a   1.000
_cell.length_b   1.000
_cell.length_c   1.000
_cell.angle_alpha   90.00
_cell.angle_beta   90.00
_cell.angle_gamma   90.00
#
_symmetry.space_group_name_H-M   'P 1'
#
loop_
_entity.id
_entity.type
_entity.pdbx_description
1 polymer ?
#
loop_
_entity_poly.entity_id
_entity_poly.type
_entity_poly.pdbx_seq_one_letter_code
_entity_poly.pdbx_strand_id
1 'polypeptide(L)'
;MKTLSSFLCTVRGAVATSVRAAAVTALFLAGSTALAQPAPAAPPAAAPEAAPAAAPEAAPAAPAAAPTVPNPTDPAAMGAPAAAPAAAPAAAPAAAPAAAPAAAPAAAAPSSGEKPFYEKEAAKPHNTEGTYWLPKGVNGATAGTDTMFYAVLAMSFFFFFGICGATIYFVIKYRHRPGHKAQPSASHNDVMEITWTVIPSLICVFLFIYGWRGYVHGATPPQKAVEVQVLAYRWGWNFTHNNGVQDSDLHVPVNVPVRLVMTAKDVLHSFFVPVLRSKQDLVPRRYTYTWFEATKPGTYRLYCTEYCGRDHSQMKVKFVVHATGGYERYLAEKEAATRTLPPVELGKSLYEKKGCNACHSLDGSPRVGPSFKGTFGTKVTLASGAVVDMDETYIRTALLAPAAQSRPGFAPSMPSFEGQLKEAEIMGLIEFIKSLK
;
A
#
# COMPACT_ATOMS: atom_id res chain seq x y z
N MET A 1 43.84 -46.74 24.06
CA MET A 1 42.49 -46.59 24.67
C MET A 1 42.40 -45.46 25.71
N LYS A 2 43.41 -45.19 26.54
CA LYS A 2 43.37 -44.09 27.54
C LYS A 2 43.40 -42.66 26.96
N THR A 3 44.01 -42.46 25.80
CA THR A 3 44.14 -41.14 25.12
C THR A 3 42.85 -40.67 24.44
N LEU A 4 42.00 -41.57 23.94
CA LEU A 4 40.74 -41.21 23.27
C LEU A 4 39.65 -40.81 24.28
N SER A 5 39.64 -41.46 25.45
CA SER A 5 38.72 -41.13 26.55
C SER A 5 39.00 -39.75 27.15
N SER A 6 40.28 -39.37 27.28
CA SER A 6 40.67 -38.04 27.74
C SER A 6 40.27 -36.94 26.75
N PHE A 7 40.40 -37.19 25.43
CA PHE A 7 40.02 -36.22 24.40
C PHE A 7 38.51 -36.01 24.33
N LEU A 8 37.72 -37.09 24.42
CA LEU A 8 36.26 -37.02 24.46
C LEU A 8 35.73 -36.31 25.72
N CYS A 9 36.41 -36.44 26.87
CA CYS A 9 36.03 -35.74 28.09
C CYS A 9 36.28 -34.22 27.99
N THR A 10 37.41 -33.82 27.38
CA THR A 10 37.75 -32.40 27.16
C THR A 10 36.80 -31.72 26.16
N VAL A 11 36.41 -32.41 25.08
CA VAL A 11 35.45 -31.89 24.09
C VAL A 11 34.05 -31.75 24.69
N ARG A 12 33.62 -32.70 25.53
CA ARG A 12 32.31 -32.66 26.20
C ARG A 12 32.23 -31.53 27.24
N GLY A 13 33.35 -31.24 27.93
CA GLY A 13 33.49 -30.08 28.82
C GLY A 13 33.46 -28.74 28.08
N ALA A 14 34.16 -28.64 26.94
CA ALA A 14 34.20 -27.41 26.13
C ALA A 14 32.82 -27.05 25.54
N VAL A 15 32.05 -28.05 25.06
CA VAL A 15 30.69 -27.83 24.53
C VAL A 15 29.71 -27.40 25.64
N ALA A 16 29.79 -27.99 26.84
CA ALA A 16 28.95 -27.61 27.97
C ALA A 16 29.25 -26.18 28.49
N THR A 17 30.51 -25.73 28.38
CA THR A 17 30.94 -24.39 28.82
C THR A 17 30.49 -23.32 27.82
N SER A 18 30.52 -23.61 26.51
CA SER A 18 30.04 -22.70 25.46
C SER A 18 28.52 -22.53 25.45
N VAL A 19 27.75 -23.58 25.75
CA VAL A 19 26.28 -23.49 25.86
C VAL A 19 25.85 -22.68 27.09
N ARG A 20 26.57 -22.81 28.22
CA ARG A 20 26.34 -21.95 29.40
C ARG A 20 26.75 -20.50 29.15
N ALA A 21 27.85 -20.24 28.45
CA ALA A 21 28.27 -18.87 28.12
C ALA A 21 27.28 -18.17 27.16
N ALA A 22 26.72 -18.89 26.19
CA ALA A 22 25.70 -18.37 25.29
C ALA A 22 24.37 -18.08 26.01
N ALA A 23 23.94 -18.96 26.93
CA ALA A 23 22.73 -18.76 27.73
C ALA A 23 22.85 -17.59 28.72
N VAL A 24 24.04 -17.39 29.33
CA VAL A 24 24.28 -16.27 30.25
C VAL A 24 24.39 -14.94 29.50
N THR A 25 24.98 -14.92 28.30
CA THR A 25 25.06 -13.71 27.46
C THR A 25 23.67 -13.29 26.93
N ALA A 26 22.80 -14.25 26.62
CA ALA A 26 21.40 -13.98 26.25
C ALA A 26 20.57 -13.45 27.43
N LEU A 27 20.90 -13.83 28.68
CA LEU A 27 20.22 -13.32 29.88
C LEU A 27 20.66 -11.89 30.26
N PHE A 28 21.93 -11.53 30.01
CA PHE A 28 22.44 -10.19 30.33
C PHE A 28 21.96 -9.09 29.36
N LEU A 29 21.66 -9.43 28.10
CA LEU A 29 21.09 -8.48 27.12
C LEU A 29 19.59 -8.19 27.35
N ALA A 30 18.90 -8.97 28.19
CA ALA A 30 17.48 -8.77 28.51
C ALA A 30 17.23 -7.90 29.76
N GLY A 31 18.28 -7.50 30.48
CA GLY A 31 18.17 -6.95 31.84
C GLY A 31 18.22 -5.43 31.99
N SER A 32 18.11 -4.63 30.93
CA SER A 32 18.23 -3.16 31.04
C SER A 32 17.12 -2.40 30.32
N THR A 33 15.89 -2.57 30.79
CA THR A 33 14.84 -1.55 30.64
C THR A 33 14.09 -1.41 31.96
N ALA A 34 14.10 -0.20 32.50
CA ALA A 34 13.43 0.16 33.74
C ALA A 34 11.92 -0.16 33.64
N LEU A 35 11.42 -0.92 34.62
CA LEU A 35 10.00 -1.24 34.77
C LEU A 35 9.24 0.02 35.21
N ALA A 36 8.49 0.61 34.29
CA ALA A 36 7.36 1.46 34.66
C ALA A 36 6.21 0.58 35.17
N GLN A 37 5.69 0.89 36.35
CA GLN A 37 4.58 0.15 36.98
C GLN A 37 3.30 0.20 36.12
N PRO A 38 2.49 -0.87 36.07
CA PRO A 38 1.21 -0.86 35.38
C PRO A 38 0.16 -0.08 36.19
N ALA A 39 -0.66 0.72 35.50
CA ALA A 39 -1.85 1.37 36.05
C ALA A 39 -2.93 0.32 36.44
N PRO A 40 -3.81 0.61 37.42
CA PRO A 40 -4.80 -0.35 37.91
C PRO A 40 -5.85 -0.72 36.85
N ALA A 41 -6.24 -1.99 36.86
CA ALA A 41 -7.17 -2.61 35.91
C ALA A 41 -8.62 -2.11 36.08
N ALA A 42 -9.29 -1.89 34.95
CA ALA A 42 -10.74 -1.67 34.88
C ALA A 42 -11.51 -2.99 35.10
N PRO A 43 -12.75 -2.95 35.66
CA PRO A 43 -13.51 -4.15 35.97
C PRO A 43 -13.99 -4.90 34.71
N PRO A 44 -14.19 -6.23 34.80
CA PRO A 44 -14.49 -7.07 33.64
C PRO A 44 -15.92 -6.84 33.12
N ALA A 45 -16.04 -6.78 31.79
CA ALA A 45 -17.31 -6.83 31.08
C ALA A 45 -17.92 -8.24 31.12
N ALA A 46 -19.25 -8.31 31.21
CA ALA A 46 -20.03 -9.54 31.33
C ALA A 46 -19.82 -10.52 30.17
N ALA A 47 -19.81 -11.82 30.50
CA ALA A 47 -19.60 -12.93 29.58
C ALA A 47 -20.81 -13.18 28.65
N PRO A 48 -20.59 -13.60 27.39
CA PRO A 48 -21.66 -14.10 26.54
C PRO A 48 -21.95 -15.59 26.81
N GLU A 49 -23.23 -15.93 26.68
CA GLU A 49 -23.84 -17.24 26.93
C GLU A 49 -23.34 -18.33 25.95
N ALA A 50 -23.21 -19.57 26.45
CA ALA A 50 -22.58 -20.69 25.76
C ALA A 50 -23.52 -21.44 24.80
N ALA A 51 -23.01 -21.79 23.62
CA ALA A 51 -23.61 -22.80 22.73
C ALA A 51 -23.13 -24.22 23.11
N PRO A 52 -23.98 -25.27 23.03
CA PRO A 52 -23.62 -26.60 23.51
C PRO A 52 -22.72 -27.39 22.55
N ALA A 53 -21.92 -28.27 23.16
CA ALA A 53 -20.80 -29.02 22.60
C ALA A 53 -21.20 -30.21 21.70
N ALA A 54 -20.38 -30.46 20.68
CA ALA A 54 -20.37 -31.70 19.90
C ALA A 54 -19.53 -32.78 20.59
N ALA A 55 -20.05 -34.01 20.65
CA ALA A 55 -19.42 -35.22 21.19
C ALA A 55 -18.63 -35.99 20.09
N PRO A 56 -17.73 -36.93 20.47
CA PRO A 56 -16.58 -37.34 19.67
C PRO A 56 -16.85 -38.46 18.66
N GLU A 57 -16.07 -38.46 17.59
CA GLU A 57 -16.12 -39.40 16.47
C GLU A 57 -15.41 -40.72 16.81
N ALA A 58 -16.13 -41.84 16.71
CA ALA A 58 -15.59 -43.19 16.74
C ALA A 58 -15.81 -43.84 15.36
N ALA A 59 -14.78 -44.49 14.83
CA ALA A 59 -14.81 -45.16 13.52
C ALA A 59 -15.67 -46.45 13.53
N PRO A 60 -16.41 -46.73 12.44
CA PRO A 60 -16.60 -48.13 12.04
C PRO A 60 -16.58 -48.44 10.53
N ALA A 61 -16.18 -49.69 10.27
CA ALA A 61 -16.35 -50.66 9.16
C ALA A 61 -17.12 -50.33 7.85
N ALA A 62 -16.66 -50.97 6.76
CA ALA A 62 -17.33 -51.16 5.46
C ALA A 62 -18.06 -52.54 5.38
N PRO A 63 -18.84 -52.89 4.32
CA PRO A 63 -19.71 -52.11 3.40
C PRO A 63 -21.13 -52.72 3.19
N ALA A 64 -22.04 -52.00 2.51
CA ALA A 64 -23.05 -52.56 1.59
C ALA A 64 -23.51 -51.49 0.58
N ALA A 65 -23.76 -51.91 -0.67
CA ALA A 65 -23.83 -51.07 -1.87
C ALA A 65 -25.20 -50.40 -2.13
N ALA A 66 -25.14 -49.24 -2.81
CA ALA A 66 -26.27 -48.52 -3.41
C ALA A 66 -26.00 -48.27 -4.92
N PRO A 67 -27.04 -48.07 -5.76
CA PRO A 67 -26.98 -48.28 -7.21
C PRO A 67 -26.38 -47.10 -8.01
N THR A 68 -25.76 -47.42 -9.15
CA THR A 68 -25.09 -46.49 -10.06
C THR A 68 -25.99 -45.96 -11.18
N VAL A 69 -25.98 -44.65 -11.39
CA VAL A 69 -26.54 -43.94 -12.57
C VAL A 69 -25.47 -43.92 -13.68
N PRO A 70 -25.78 -44.30 -14.94
CA PRO A 70 -24.78 -44.40 -16.01
C PRO A 70 -24.36 -43.05 -16.64
N ASN A 71 -23.08 -43.00 -17.05
CA ASN A 71 -22.34 -41.86 -17.62
C ASN A 71 -22.50 -41.79 -19.16
N PRO A 72 -22.68 -40.61 -19.81
CA PRO A 72 -23.17 -40.52 -21.19
C PRO A 72 -22.08 -40.60 -22.29
N THR A 73 -21.04 -41.43 -22.13
CA THR A 73 -19.93 -41.51 -23.10
C THR A 73 -19.69 -42.89 -23.71
N ASP A 74 -20.68 -43.80 -23.73
CA ASP A 74 -20.51 -45.13 -24.32
C ASP A 74 -20.92 -45.15 -25.82
N PRO A 75 -20.02 -45.49 -26.76
CA PRO A 75 -20.22 -45.29 -28.20
C PRO A 75 -20.97 -46.43 -28.92
N ALA A 76 -21.69 -47.29 -28.19
CA ALA A 76 -22.25 -48.54 -28.73
C ALA A 76 -23.76 -48.50 -29.07
N ALA A 77 -24.44 -47.36 -28.95
CA ALA A 77 -25.86 -47.26 -29.22
C ALA A 77 -26.18 -46.06 -30.11
N MET A 78 -25.93 -46.18 -31.42
CA MET A 78 -26.69 -45.50 -32.50
C MET A 78 -26.16 -45.97 -33.87
N GLY A 79 -27.05 -46.57 -34.66
CA GLY A 79 -26.76 -47.03 -36.02
C GLY A 79 -26.58 -45.87 -37.01
N ALA A 80 -25.84 -46.13 -38.08
CA ALA A 80 -25.66 -45.27 -39.25
C ALA A 80 -26.33 -45.92 -40.49
N PRO A 81 -26.51 -45.24 -41.65
CA PRO A 81 -26.43 -43.80 -41.96
C PRO A 81 -27.60 -43.26 -42.83
N ALA A 82 -27.71 -41.94 -42.95
CA ALA A 82 -28.11 -41.29 -44.21
C ALA A 82 -27.48 -39.89 -44.28
N ALA A 83 -26.63 -39.68 -45.28
CA ALA A 83 -25.89 -38.45 -45.50
C ALA A 83 -26.77 -37.37 -46.18
N ALA A 84 -26.77 -36.16 -45.63
CA ALA A 84 -27.25 -34.93 -46.28
C ALA A 84 -26.39 -33.74 -45.79
N PRO A 85 -26.22 -32.68 -46.61
CA PRO A 85 -24.98 -31.91 -46.68
C PRO A 85 -24.82 -30.87 -45.57
N ALA A 86 -23.55 -30.64 -45.21
CA ALA A 86 -23.13 -29.67 -44.21
C ALA A 86 -23.46 -28.23 -44.64
N ALA A 87 -24.27 -27.55 -43.82
CA ALA A 87 -24.41 -26.10 -43.86
C ALA A 87 -23.22 -25.46 -43.13
N ALA A 88 -22.59 -24.48 -43.79
CA ALA A 88 -21.45 -23.73 -43.27
C ALA A 88 -21.82 -22.97 -41.98
N PRO A 89 -20.90 -22.85 -40.99
CA PRO A 89 -21.14 -22.07 -39.79
C PRO A 89 -21.21 -20.58 -40.12
N ALA A 90 -22.28 -19.93 -39.66
CA ALA A 90 -22.48 -18.49 -39.76
C ALA A 90 -21.33 -17.74 -39.04
N ALA A 91 -20.74 -16.78 -39.76
CA ALA A 91 -19.65 -15.96 -39.29
C ALA A 91 -20.04 -15.13 -38.05
N ALA A 92 -19.18 -15.12 -37.04
CA ALA A 92 -19.23 -14.18 -35.93
C ALA A 92 -19.15 -12.74 -36.47
N PRO A 93 -19.93 -11.79 -35.92
CA PRO A 93 -19.84 -10.40 -36.34
C PRO A 93 -18.44 -9.85 -36.02
N ALA A 94 -17.82 -9.23 -37.01
CA ALA A 94 -16.50 -8.62 -36.91
C ALA A 94 -16.48 -7.57 -35.78
N ALA A 95 -15.53 -7.73 -34.86
CA ALA A 95 -15.21 -6.70 -33.88
C ALA A 95 -14.80 -5.42 -34.61
N ALA A 96 -15.50 -4.32 -34.34
CA ALA A 96 -15.11 -3.01 -34.81
C ALA A 96 -13.68 -2.70 -34.32
N PRO A 97 -12.83 -2.06 -35.14
CA PRO A 97 -11.46 -1.73 -34.75
C PRO A 97 -11.51 -0.76 -33.58
N ALA A 98 -10.88 -1.14 -32.46
CA ALA A 98 -10.65 -0.24 -31.35
C ALA A 98 -9.85 0.97 -31.87
N ALA A 99 -10.48 2.15 -31.85
CA ALA A 99 -9.79 3.39 -32.13
C ALA A 99 -8.61 3.52 -31.16
N ALA A 100 -7.42 3.77 -31.69
CA ALA A 100 -6.21 3.97 -30.91
C ALA A 100 -6.47 5.02 -29.80
N PRO A 101 -6.05 4.78 -28.54
CA PRO A 101 -6.23 5.76 -27.49
C PRO A 101 -5.54 7.06 -27.89
N ALA A 102 -6.31 8.14 -27.96
CA ALA A 102 -5.77 9.48 -28.12
C ALA A 102 -4.74 9.71 -27.01
N ALA A 103 -3.54 10.14 -27.42
CA ALA A 103 -2.43 10.40 -26.52
C ALA A 103 -2.89 11.30 -25.36
N ALA A 104 -2.59 10.90 -24.13
CA ALA A 104 -2.84 11.72 -22.96
C ALA A 104 -2.18 13.09 -23.17
N PRO A 105 -2.87 14.21 -22.87
CA PRO A 105 -2.23 15.52 -22.91
C PRO A 105 -1.06 15.47 -21.92
N ALA A 106 0.13 15.77 -22.43
CA ALA A 106 1.33 15.86 -21.62
C ALA A 106 1.07 16.80 -20.44
N ALA A 107 1.52 16.39 -19.25
CA ALA A 107 1.58 17.27 -18.10
C ALA A 107 2.18 18.62 -18.53
N ALA A 108 1.56 19.72 -18.10
CA ALA A 108 1.98 21.07 -18.45
C ALA A 108 3.50 21.19 -18.30
N ALA A 109 4.18 21.48 -19.42
CA ALA A 109 5.60 21.76 -19.40
C ALA A 109 5.83 22.99 -18.49
N PRO A 110 6.83 22.96 -17.59
CA PRO A 110 7.16 24.12 -16.78
C PRO A 110 7.49 25.31 -17.67
N SER A 111 7.13 26.51 -17.20
CA SER A 111 7.41 27.78 -17.88
C SER A 111 8.86 27.85 -18.35
N SER A 112 9.04 28.13 -19.63
CA SER A 112 10.29 28.14 -20.38
C SER A 112 11.40 28.90 -19.63
N GLY A 113 12.37 28.15 -19.12
CA GLY A 113 13.59 28.65 -18.47
C GLY A 113 13.83 28.10 -17.06
N GLU A 114 12.78 27.65 -16.37
CA GLU A 114 12.91 27.02 -15.07
C GLU A 114 13.00 25.50 -15.25
N LYS A 115 14.18 24.92 -14.99
CA LYS A 115 14.33 23.45 -14.91
C LYS A 115 13.19 22.90 -14.05
N PRO A 116 12.46 21.86 -14.50
CA PRO A 116 11.38 21.27 -13.74
C PRO A 116 11.83 21.08 -12.29
N PHE A 117 10.96 21.33 -11.32
CA PHE A 117 11.26 21.09 -9.90
C PHE A 117 12.00 19.74 -9.70
N TYR A 118 11.66 18.75 -10.53
CA TYR A 118 12.28 17.43 -10.57
C TYR A 118 13.74 17.37 -11.05
N GLU A 119 14.17 18.16 -12.03
CA GLU A 119 15.58 18.24 -12.43
C GLU A 119 16.41 18.99 -11.38
N LYS A 120 15.80 19.98 -10.71
CA LYS A 120 16.43 20.69 -9.59
C LYS A 120 16.56 19.80 -8.35
N GLU A 121 15.61 18.90 -8.11
CA GLU A 121 15.71 17.91 -7.04
C GLU A 121 16.55 16.69 -7.37
N ALA A 122 16.52 16.19 -8.61
CA ALA A 122 17.38 15.10 -9.08
C ALA A 122 18.86 15.51 -9.11
N ALA A 123 19.14 16.80 -9.31
CA ALA A 123 20.48 17.37 -9.25
C ALA A 123 20.93 17.76 -7.83
N LYS A 124 20.00 17.87 -6.87
CA LYS A 124 20.41 17.98 -5.47
C LYS A 124 20.94 16.60 -5.04
N PRO A 125 22.05 16.53 -4.30
CA PRO A 125 22.36 15.32 -3.56
C PRO A 125 21.16 15.13 -2.64
N HIS A 126 20.27 14.23 -3.03
CA HIS A 126 19.23 13.76 -2.15
C HIS A 126 19.99 13.42 -0.88
N ASN A 127 19.68 14.09 0.21
CA ASN A 127 20.16 13.75 1.55
C ASN A 127 19.66 12.35 1.99
N THR A 128 19.21 11.54 1.04
CA THR A 128 19.31 10.10 0.96
C THR A 128 20.77 9.65 0.86
N GLU A 129 21.39 9.31 1.99
CA GLU A 129 22.37 8.21 1.97
C GLU A 129 21.64 6.88 1.70
N GLY A 130 20.91 6.81 0.58
CA GLY A 130 20.57 5.54 -0.03
C GLY A 130 21.87 5.04 -0.62
N THR A 131 22.63 4.33 0.19
CA THR A 131 23.72 3.49 -0.30
C THR A 131 23.09 2.25 -0.94
N TYR A 132 23.86 1.19 -1.16
CA TYR A 132 23.27 -0.14 -1.36
C TYR A 132 22.28 -0.53 -0.23
N TRP A 133 22.39 0.10 0.95
CA TRP A 133 21.59 -0.17 2.14
C TRP A 133 20.43 0.79 2.37
N LEU A 134 19.59 0.41 3.34
CA LEU A 134 18.46 1.18 3.82
C LEU A 134 18.85 2.63 4.19
N PRO A 135 18.06 3.65 3.79
CA PRO A 135 18.32 5.03 4.18
C PRO A 135 18.09 5.21 5.68
N LYS A 136 18.80 6.15 6.30
CA LYS A 136 18.65 6.48 7.72
C LYS A 136 17.17 6.73 8.08
N GLY A 137 16.70 6.06 9.13
CA GLY A 137 15.33 6.17 9.63
C GLY A 137 15.01 7.55 10.20
N VAL A 138 13.80 8.05 9.92
CA VAL A 138 13.27 9.35 10.37
C VAL A 138 11.94 9.17 11.13
N ASN A 139 11.60 7.94 11.54
CA ASN A 139 10.41 7.64 12.32
C ASN A 139 10.83 7.10 13.69
N GLY A 140 10.16 7.51 14.77
CA GLY A 140 10.40 6.99 16.12
C GLY A 140 10.35 5.46 16.20
N ALA A 141 9.55 4.82 15.34
CA ALA A 141 9.42 3.36 15.26
C ALA A 141 10.44 2.66 14.34
N THR A 142 11.32 3.37 13.61
CA THR A 142 12.24 2.74 12.62
C THR A 142 13.29 1.83 13.24
N ALA A 143 13.77 2.11 14.46
CA ALA A 143 14.86 1.37 15.08
C ALA A 143 14.55 -0.12 15.26
N GLY A 144 13.31 -0.46 15.61
CA GLY A 144 12.88 -1.85 15.78
C GLY A 144 12.89 -2.64 14.47
N THR A 145 12.40 -2.02 13.39
CA THR A 145 12.36 -2.59 12.03
C THR A 145 13.76 -2.78 11.47
N ASP A 146 14.61 -1.76 11.57
CA ASP A 146 15.98 -1.82 11.04
C ASP A 146 16.81 -2.88 11.80
N THR A 147 16.65 -2.97 13.13
CA THR A 147 17.30 -4.02 13.94
C THR A 147 16.89 -5.43 13.49
N MET A 148 15.59 -5.65 13.28
CA MET A 148 15.08 -6.95 12.82
C MET A 148 15.60 -7.30 11.43
N PHE A 149 15.62 -6.31 10.51
CA PHE A 149 16.19 -6.50 9.18
C PHE A 149 17.65 -6.95 9.25
N TYR A 150 18.50 -6.26 10.01
CA TYR A 150 19.91 -6.63 10.14
C TYR A 150 20.13 -7.96 10.87
N ALA A 151 19.30 -8.30 11.86
CA ALA A 151 19.36 -9.58 12.55
C ALA A 151 19.02 -10.76 11.60
N VAL A 152 17.92 -10.65 10.85
CA VAL A 152 17.51 -11.67 9.85
C VAL A 152 18.54 -11.78 8.74
N LEU A 153 19.12 -10.66 8.30
CA LEU A 153 20.17 -10.63 7.30
C LEU A 153 21.44 -11.36 7.79
N ALA A 154 21.91 -11.06 9.01
CA ALA A 154 23.08 -11.72 9.60
C ALA A 154 22.86 -13.23 9.75
N MET A 155 21.66 -13.63 10.21
CA MET A 155 21.26 -15.03 10.31
C MET A 155 21.23 -15.71 8.93
N SER A 156 20.69 -15.03 7.92
CA SER A 156 20.68 -15.52 6.53
C SER A 156 22.10 -15.74 6.02
N PHE A 157 23.03 -14.80 6.26
CA PHE A 157 24.43 -14.96 5.87
C PHE A 157 25.09 -16.15 6.59
N PHE A 158 24.86 -16.30 7.90
CA PHE A 158 25.38 -17.43 8.67
C PHE A 158 24.94 -18.77 8.09
N PHE A 159 23.64 -18.95 7.85
CA PHE A 159 23.12 -20.20 7.28
C PHE A 159 23.51 -20.38 5.81
N PHE A 160 23.51 -19.32 5.01
CA PHE A 160 23.93 -19.38 3.60
C PHE A 160 25.37 -19.90 3.48
N PHE A 161 26.33 -19.25 4.15
CA PHE A 161 27.72 -19.69 4.10
C PHE A 161 27.94 -21.04 4.80
N GLY A 162 27.21 -21.32 5.88
CA GLY A 162 27.27 -22.60 6.56
C GLY A 162 26.82 -23.76 5.68
N ILE A 163 25.65 -23.62 5.03
CA ILE A 163 25.09 -24.65 4.13
C ILE A 163 25.94 -24.75 2.87
N CYS A 164 26.23 -23.65 2.18
CA CYS A 164 27.08 -23.69 0.98
C CYS A 164 28.46 -24.26 1.27
N GLY A 165 29.09 -23.86 2.38
CA GLY A 165 30.37 -24.39 2.82
C GLY A 165 30.33 -25.89 3.10
N ALA A 166 29.30 -26.36 3.83
CA ALA A 166 29.10 -27.79 4.09
C ALA A 166 28.85 -28.58 2.80
N THR A 167 28.03 -28.05 1.88
CA THR A 167 27.77 -28.67 0.58
C THR A 167 29.06 -28.77 -0.24
N ILE A 168 29.82 -27.68 -0.38
CA ILE A 168 31.11 -27.68 -1.09
C ILE A 168 32.07 -28.69 -0.45
N TYR A 169 32.16 -28.68 0.88
CA TYR A 169 32.98 -29.64 1.63
C TYR A 169 32.55 -31.08 1.34
N PHE A 170 31.26 -31.40 1.36
CA PHE A 170 30.76 -32.73 1.07
C PHE A 170 31.00 -33.15 -0.38
N VAL A 171 30.80 -32.25 -1.34
CA VAL A 171 31.11 -32.51 -2.76
C VAL A 171 32.58 -32.86 -2.95
N ILE A 172 33.50 -32.15 -2.27
CA ILE A 172 34.94 -32.41 -2.37
C ILE A 172 35.33 -33.69 -1.62
N LYS A 173 34.89 -33.84 -0.37
CA LYS A 173 35.28 -34.91 0.54
C LYS A 173 34.71 -36.26 0.13
N TYR A 174 33.44 -36.29 -0.29
CA TYR A 174 32.70 -37.49 -0.66
C TYR A 174 32.53 -37.66 -2.18
N ARG A 175 33.35 -36.95 -2.98
CA ARG A 175 33.41 -37.14 -4.43
C ARG A 175 33.65 -38.60 -4.79
N HIS A 176 32.86 -39.15 -5.71
CA HIS A 176 33.05 -40.50 -6.21
C HIS A 176 34.46 -40.71 -6.79
N ARG A 177 35.08 -41.86 -6.50
CA ARG A 177 36.39 -42.26 -7.02
C ARG A 177 36.29 -43.70 -7.54
N PRO A 178 36.88 -44.01 -8.71
CA PRO A 178 36.91 -45.38 -9.21
C PRO A 178 37.43 -46.37 -8.15
N GLY A 179 36.74 -47.50 -8.00
CA GLY A 179 37.10 -48.55 -7.05
C GLY A 179 36.73 -48.30 -5.58
N HIS A 180 36.16 -47.14 -5.22
CA HIS A 180 35.73 -46.86 -3.84
C HIS A 180 34.21 -47.01 -3.70
N LYS A 181 33.76 -47.97 -2.88
CA LYS A 181 32.34 -48.12 -2.54
C LYS A 181 31.94 -47.14 -1.44
N ALA A 182 30.70 -46.65 -1.49
CA ALA A 182 30.14 -45.80 -0.45
C ALA A 182 30.10 -46.55 0.89
N GLN A 183 30.49 -45.88 1.97
CA GLN A 183 30.39 -46.44 3.31
C GLN A 183 28.92 -46.51 3.74
N PRO A 184 28.50 -47.56 4.47
CA PRO A 184 27.19 -47.59 5.10
C PRO A 184 27.03 -46.39 6.03
N SER A 185 25.92 -45.68 5.91
CA SER A 185 25.56 -44.56 6.80
C SER A 185 24.25 -44.86 7.49
N ALA A 186 24.08 -44.36 8.72
CA ALA A 186 22.80 -44.43 9.41
C ALA A 186 21.75 -43.64 8.61
N SER A 187 20.55 -44.20 8.47
CA SER A 187 19.46 -43.55 7.73
C SER A 187 18.80 -42.40 8.51
N HIS A 188 18.97 -42.37 9.83
CA HIS A 188 18.37 -41.39 10.73
C HIS A 188 19.28 -41.13 11.93
N ASN A 189 19.05 -40.00 12.59
CA ASN A 189 19.70 -39.64 13.85
C ASN A 189 18.76 -38.74 14.66
N ASP A 190 18.03 -39.35 15.59
CA ASP A 190 17.01 -38.68 16.41
C ASP A 190 17.53 -37.41 17.10
N VAL A 191 18.77 -37.43 17.60
CA VAL A 191 19.37 -36.28 18.27
C VAL A 191 19.54 -35.12 17.29
N MET A 192 20.04 -35.40 16.09
CA MET A 192 20.24 -34.38 15.05
C MET A 192 18.89 -33.87 14.53
N GLU A 193 17.93 -34.78 14.34
CA GLU A 193 16.57 -34.48 13.89
C GLU A 193 15.80 -33.59 14.86
N ILE A 194 15.89 -33.90 16.15
CA ILE A 194 15.31 -33.06 17.21
C ILE A 194 16.03 -31.71 17.26
N THR A 195 17.37 -31.69 17.15
CA THR A 195 18.16 -30.46 17.23
C THR A 195 17.80 -29.46 16.12
N TRP A 196 17.75 -29.91 14.86
CA TRP A 196 17.41 -29.03 13.73
C TRP A 196 15.92 -28.72 13.62
N THR A 197 15.06 -29.35 14.43
CA THR A 197 13.64 -29.03 14.49
C THR A 197 13.39 -28.00 15.59
N VAL A 198 13.85 -28.30 16.80
CA VAL A 198 13.62 -27.45 17.98
C VAL A 198 14.31 -26.09 17.84
N ILE A 199 15.58 -26.04 17.39
CA ILE A 199 16.31 -24.77 17.30
C ILE A 199 15.63 -23.78 16.33
N PRO A 200 15.32 -24.14 15.06
CA PRO A 200 14.59 -23.24 14.17
C PRO A 200 13.20 -22.88 14.66
N SER A 201 12.46 -23.82 15.28
CA SER A 201 11.16 -23.51 15.87
C SER A 201 11.25 -22.43 16.95
N LEU A 202 12.23 -22.51 17.87
CA LEU A 202 12.43 -21.49 18.90
C LEU A 202 12.81 -20.13 18.29
N ILE A 203 13.66 -20.12 17.26
CA ILE A 203 14.01 -18.89 16.52
C ILE A 203 12.76 -18.27 15.89
N CYS A 204 11.91 -19.08 15.23
CA CYS A 204 10.66 -18.62 14.62
C CYS A 204 9.70 -18.03 15.67
N VAL A 205 9.53 -18.68 16.82
CA VAL A 205 8.69 -18.17 17.92
C VAL A 205 9.21 -16.83 18.44
N PHE A 206 10.52 -16.70 18.63
CA PHE A 206 11.13 -15.43 19.04
C PHE A 206 10.89 -14.30 18.02
N LEU A 207 11.16 -14.56 16.73
CA LEU A 207 10.94 -13.58 15.66
C LEU A 207 9.46 -13.18 15.54
N PHE A 208 8.55 -14.14 15.71
CA PHE A 208 7.11 -13.88 15.73
C PHE A 208 6.73 -12.92 16.88
N ILE A 209 7.18 -13.19 18.12
CA ILE A 209 6.84 -12.34 19.27
C ILE A 209 7.40 -10.92 19.08
N TYR A 210 8.64 -10.81 18.62
CA TYR A 210 9.26 -9.51 18.33
C TYR A 210 8.49 -8.75 17.24
N GLY A 211 8.22 -9.40 16.11
CA GLY A 211 7.50 -8.83 14.98
C GLY A 211 6.06 -8.44 15.33
N TRP A 212 5.35 -9.29 16.08
CA TRP A 212 3.99 -9.01 16.56
C TRP A 212 3.92 -7.76 17.43
N ARG A 213 4.86 -7.58 18.39
CA ARG A 213 4.91 -6.36 19.21
C ARG A 213 5.14 -5.11 18.37
N GLY A 214 6.05 -5.20 17.40
CA GLY A 214 6.30 -4.11 16.44
C GLY A 214 5.07 -3.79 15.59
N TYR A 215 4.39 -4.83 15.10
CA TYR A 215 3.15 -4.71 14.33
C TYR A 215 2.03 -4.04 15.14
N VAL A 216 1.77 -4.48 16.38
CA VAL A 216 0.73 -3.90 17.24
C VAL A 216 1.02 -2.42 17.49
N HIS A 217 2.27 -2.05 17.76
CA HIS A 217 2.67 -0.65 17.90
C HIS A 217 2.38 0.13 16.60
N GLY A 218 2.87 -0.34 15.45
CA GLY A 218 2.64 0.31 14.16
C GLY A 218 1.18 0.33 13.68
N ALA A 219 0.33 -0.57 14.16
CA ALA A 219 -1.08 -0.64 13.81
C ALA A 219 -1.98 0.23 14.70
N THR A 220 -1.50 0.67 15.88
CA THR A 220 -2.29 1.42 16.87
C THR A 220 -1.85 2.88 16.96
N PRO A 221 -2.53 3.81 16.26
CA PRO A 221 -2.17 5.23 16.30
C PRO A 221 -2.37 5.83 17.71
N PRO A 222 -1.49 6.75 18.16
CA PRO A 222 -1.71 7.50 19.39
C PRO A 222 -2.98 8.37 19.34
N GLN A 223 -3.66 8.56 20.48
CA GLN A 223 -4.95 9.27 20.53
C GLN A 223 -4.89 10.77 20.18
N LYS A 224 -3.71 11.41 20.22
CA LYS A 224 -3.52 12.84 19.94
C LYS A 224 -2.73 13.09 18.64
N ALA A 225 -2.94 12.24 17.64
CA ALA A 225 -2.25 12.39 16.36
C ALA A 225 -2.89 13.49 15.50
N VAL A 226 -2.05 14.27 14.81
CA VAL A 226 -2.50 15.16 13.73
C VAL A 226 -3.03 14.29 12.60
N GLU A 227 -4.24 14.58 12.14
CA GLU A 227 -4.87 13.83 11.06
C GLU A 227 -4.62 14.52 9.72
N VAL A 228 -4.31 13.72 8.69
CA VAL A 228 -4.22 14.18 7.31
C VAL A 228 -4.99 13.20 6.45
N GLN A 229 -5.97 13.70 5.70
CA GLN A 229 -6.71 12.88 4.75
C GLN A 229 -5.91 12.77 3.45
N VAL A 230 -5.79 11.56 2.92
CA VAL A 230 -5.05 11.28 1.70
C VAL A 230 -5.99 10.69 0.66
N LEU A 231 -6.09 11.36 -0.48
CA LEU A 231 -6.77 10.86 -1.65
C LEU A 231 -5.75 10.58 -2.74
N ALA A 232 -5.65 9.32 -3.17
CA ALA A 232 -4.88 8.95 -4.36
C ALA A 232 -5.78 8.81 -5.60
N TYR A 233 -5.23 9.18 -6.75
CA TYR A 233 -5.85 9.02 -8.06
C TYR A 233 -4.77 8.84 -9.12
N ARG A 234 -5.10 8.36 -10.32
CA ARG A 234 -4.15 8.32 -11.45
C ARG A 234 -3.80 9.74 -11.90
N TRP A 235 -2.57 10.23 -11.83
CA TRP A 235 -1.37 9.73 -11.11
C TRP A 235 -0.86 10.80 -10.17
N GLY A 236 -1.60 11.05 -9.10
CA GLY A 236 -1.39 12.14 -8.16
C GLY A 236 -1.98 11.88 -6.78
N TRP A 237 -1.62 12.77 -5.87
CA TRP A 237 -2.02 12.73 -4.47
C TRP A 237 -2.67 14.06 -4.11
N ASN A 238 -3.67 14.01 -3.24
CA ASN A 238 -4.22 15.19 -2.58
C ASN A 238 -4.21 14.95 -1.07
N PHE A 239 -3.56 15.84 -0.34
CA PHE A 239 -3.44 15.81 1.11
C PHE A 239 -4.29 16.93 1.69
N THR A 240 -5.29 16.59 2.50
CA THR A 240 -6.14 17.56 3.19
C THR A 240 -5.82 17.56 4.68
N HIS A 241 -5.39 18.71 5.19
CA HIS A 241 -5.07 18.92 6.60
C HIS A 241 -6.32 19.31 7.40
N ASN A 242 -6.24 19.24 8.73
CA ASN A 242 -7.37 19.50 9.64
C ASN A 242 -8.02 20.89 9.50
N ASN A 243 -7.29 21.93 9.06
CA ASN A 243 -7.86 23.25 8.78
C ASN A 243 -8.48 23.38 7.37
N GLY A 244 -8.50 22.29 6.61
CA GLY A 244 -9.01 22.22 5.24
C GLY A 244 -8.02 22.67 4.17
N VAL A 245 -6.78 23.02 4.52
CA VAL A 245 -5.72 23.28 3.54
C VAL A 245 -5.44 21.99 2.76
N GLN A 246 -5.37 22.13 1.43
CA GLN A 246 -5.07 21.03 0.52
C GLN A 246 -3.77 21.28 -0.22
N ASP A 247 -2.95 20.24 -0.38
CA ASP A 247 -1.73 20.28 -1.18
C ASP A 247 -1.46 18.94 -1.87
N SER A 248 -0.68 18.99 -2.95
CA SER A 248 -0.16 17.82 -3.66
C SER A 248 1.09 17.22 -3.00
N ASP A 249 1.77 17.98 -2.16
CA ASP A 249 2.87 17.48 -1.32
C ASP A 249 2.39 17.21 0.12
N LEU A 250 2.95 16.21 0.79
CA LEU A 250 2.60 15.90 2.17
C LEU A 250 3.45 16.74 3.12
N HIS A 251 2.80 17.61 3.91
CA HIS A 251 3.44 18.41 4.95
C HIS A 251 3.07 17.91 6.35
N VAL A 252 4.05 17.79 7.24
CA VAL A 252 3.83 17.34 8.62
C VAL A 252 4.75 18.05 9.62
N PRO A 253 4.38 18.12 10.90
CA PRO A 253 5.27 18.57 11.97
C PRO A 253 6.27 17.49 12.41
N VAL A 254 7.43 17.92 12.90
CA VAL A 254 8.43 17.05 13.57
C VAL A 254 7.99 16.72 15.01
N ASN A 255 8.33 15.51 15.49
CA ASN A 255 8.10 15.01 16.87
C ASN A 255 6.62 15.07 17.32
N VAL A 256 5.71 14.92 16.37
CA VAL A 256 4.27 14.87 16.62
C VAL A 256 3.72 13.65 15.87
N PRO A 257 2.93 12.79 16.53
CA PRO A 257 2.28 11.68 15.85
C PRO A 257 1.35 12.18 14.76
N VAL A 258 1.48 11.62 13.56
CA VAL A 258 0.61 11.90 12.41
C VAL A 258 -0.12 10.62 12.03
N ARG A 259 -1.43 10.72 11.89
CA ARG A 259 -2.30 9.67 11.37
C ARG A 259 -2.78 10.05 9.99
N LEU A 260 -2.55 9.17 9.02
CA LEU A 260 -3.10 9.32 7.68
C LEU A 260 -4.40 8.54 7.57
N VAL A 261 -5.46 9.19 7.09
CA VAL A 261 -6.74 8.56 6.73
C VAL A 261 -6.82 8.54 5.22
N MET A 262 -6.77 7.36 4.62
CA MET A 262 -6.38 7.23 3.22
C MET A 262 -7.42 6.48 2.41
N THR A 263 -7.69 6.93 1.19
CA THR A 263 -8.52 6.21 0.23
C THR A 263 -8.07 6.53 -1.21
N ALA A 264 -8.55 5.73 -2.17
CA ALA A 264 -8.27 5.93 -3.58
C ALA A 264 -9.56 6.23 -4.36
N LYS A 265 -9.46 7.12 -5.35
CA LYS A 265 -10.58 7.49 -6.22
C LYS A 265 -10.85 6.44 -7.30
N ASP A 266 -9.80 5.79 -7.81
CA ASP A 266 -9.88 4.94 -9.02
C ASP A 266 -9.37 3.52 -8.82
N VAL A 267 -8.06 3.29 -8.86
CA VAL A 267 -7.41 1.97 -8.74
C VAL A 267 -6.69 1.85 -7.40
N LEU A 268 -6.09 0.69 -7.14
CA LEU A 268 -5.20 0.54 -6.00
C LEU A 268 -3.97 1.45 -6.16
N HIS A 269 -3.59 2.10 -5.07
CA HIS A 269 -2.33 2.82 -4.92
C HIS A 269 -1.68 2.40 -3.60
N SER A 270 -0.43 2.76 -3.37
CA SER A 270 0.21 2.46 -2.09
C SER A 270 1.14 3.56 -1.66
N PHE A 271 0.83 4.16 -0.52
CA PHE A 271 1.65 5.18 0.12
C PHE A 271 2.94 4.51 0.62
N PHE A 272 4.10 5.03 0.24
CA PHE A 272 5.36 4.60 0.81
C PHE A 272 6.34 5.75 0.98
N VAL A 273 6.85 5.90 2.20
CA VAL A 273 7.95 6.79 2.54
C VAL A 273 9.09 5.95 3.11
N PRO A 274 10.15 5.66 2.34
CA PRO A 274 11.20 4.72 2.74
C PRO A 274 11.85 5.08 4.07
N VAL A 275 12.15 6.37 4.31
CA VAL A 275 12.79 6.84 5.55
C VAL A 275 11.92 6.64 6.79
N LEU A 276 10.61 6.44 6.64
CA LEU A 276 9.70 6.17 7.75
C LEU A 276 9.44 4.68 8.00
N ARG A 277 9.84 3.81 7.05
CA ARG A 277 9.43 2.38 6.98
C ARG A 277 7.91 2.20 7.02
N SER A 278 7.17 3.21 6.57
CA SER A 278 5.71 3.20 6.55
C SER A 278 5.23 3.02 5.11
N LYS A 279 4.56 1.89 4.86
CA LYS A 279 3.86 1.55 3.63
C LYS A 279 2.42 1.19 3.96
N GLN A 280 1.46 1.66 3.19
CA GLN A 280 0.07 1.23 3.29
C GLN A 280 -0.69 1.44 1.99
N ASP A 281 -1.48 0.45 1.60
CA ASP A 281 -2.27 0.49 0.38
C ASP A 281 -3.51 1.38 0.56
N LEU A 282 -3.83 2.14 -0.48
CA LEU A 282 -5.04 2.93 -0.61
C LEU A 282 -5.98 2.17 -1.52
N VAL A 283 -7.13 1.80 -0.98
CA VAL A 283 -8.09 0.93 -1.64
C VAL A 283 -9.37 1.71 -1.93
N PRO A 284 -9.88 1.71 -3.18
CA PRO A 284 -11.13 2.39 -3.48
C PRO A 284 -12.30 1.89 -2.63
N ARG A 285 -13.19 2.80 -2.23
CA ARG A 285 -14.41 2.53 -1.43
C ARG A 285 -14.17 2.04 -0.01
N ARG A 286 -12.95 2.13 0.52
CA ARG A 286 -12.66 1.92 1.94
C ARG A 286 -11.57 2.85 2.42
N TYR A 287 -11.57 3.13 3.72
CA TYR A 287 -10.48 3.86 4.36
C TYR A 287 -9.43 2.88 4.88
N THR A 288 -8.18 3.21 4.62
CA THR A 288 -7.02 2.60 5.25
C THR A 288 -6.29 3.64 6.09
N TYR A 289 -5.52 3.16 7.06
CA TYR A 289 -4.84 4.02 8.03
C TYR A 289 -3.37 3.64 8.11
N THR A 290 -2.51 4.64 8.28
CA THR A 290 -1.16 4.45 8.78
C THR A 290 -0.83 5.59 9.72
N TRP A 291 0.16 5.39 10.57
CA TRP A 291 0.65 6.45 11.45
C TRP A 291 2.17 6.41 11.55
N PHE A 292 2.76 7.55 11.87
CA PHE A 292 4.19 7.70 12.11
C PHE A 292 4.46 8.95 12.95
N GLU A 293 5.67 9.04 13.49
CA GLU A 293 6.16 10.24 14.16
C GLU A 293 7.51 10.62 13.55
N ALA A 294 7.54 11.69 12.75
CA ALA A 294 8.75 12.10 12.05
C ALA A 294 9.73 12.78 13.02
N THR A 295 10.96 12.29 13.14
CA THR A 295 11.92 12.74 14.16
C THR A 295 12.95 13.75 13.66
N LYS A 296 13.02 13.99 12.34
CA LYS A 296 14.01 14.86 11.72
C LYS A 296 13.35 15.77 10.68
N PRO A 297 13.50 17.11 10.79
CA PRO A 297 13.03 18.03 9.77
C PRO A 297 13.79 17.86 8.45
N GLY A 298 13.10 18.07 7.34
CA GLY A 298 13.67 17.95 6.01
C GLY A 298 12.63 17.62 4.94
N THR A 299 13.08 17.59 3.69
CA THR A 299 12.27 17.17 2.56
C THR A 299 12.73 15.79 2.09
N TYR A 300 11.79 14.86 2.03
CA TYR A 300 11.97 13.48 1.64
C TYR A 300 11.04 13.13 0.48
N ARG A 301 11.09 11.87 0.04
CA ARG A 301 10.28 11.37 -1.08
C ARG A 301 9.18 10.44 -0.63
N LEU A 302 7.99 10.66 -1.17
CA LEU A 302 6.85 9.76 -1.12
C LEU A 302 6.69 9.10 -2.51
N TYR A 303 6.48 7.80 -2.53
CA TYR A 303 6.27 7.00 -3.73
C TYR A 303 4.90 6.32 -3.72
N CYS A 304 4.31 6.15 -4.90
CA CYS A 304 3.34 5.09 -5.13
C CYS A 304 4.06 3.75 -5.28
N THR A 305 3.64 2.73 -4.55
CA THR A 305 4.26 1.39 -4.57
C THR A 305 3.26 0.26 -4.81
N GLU A 306 2.15 0.58 -5.48
CA GLU A 306 1.21 -0.38 -6.05
C GLU A 306 0.96 0.02 -7.50
N TYR A 307 1.07 -0.93 -8.42
CA TYR A 307 1.07 -0.61 -9.85
C TYR A 307 -0.29 -0.04 -10.27
N CYS A 308 -0.33 1.26 -10.56
CA CYS A 308 -1.56 2.00 -10.82
C CYS A 308 -1.71 2.49 -12.28
N GLY A 309 -0.93 1.91 -13.20
CA GLY A 309 -1.01 2.16 -14.64
C GLY A 309 0.16 2.96 -15.22
N ARG A 310 -0.05 3.56 -16.40
CA ARG A 310 0.99 4.16 -17.27
C ARG A 310 1.98 5.07 -16.56
N ASP A 311 1.53 6.05 -15.77
CA ASP A 311 2.43 7.00 -15.08
C ASP A 311 2.69 6.62 -13.61
N HIS A 312 2.58 5.33 -13.25
CA HIS A 312 2.86 4.82 -11.90
C HIS A 312 4.23 5.29 -11.38
N SER A 313 5.27 5.21 -12.21
CA SER A 313 6.64 5.62 -11.86
C SER A 313 6.82 7.14 -11.69
N GLN A 314 5.85 7.94 -12.15
CA GLN A 314 5.82 9.39 -11.98
C GLN A 314 4.99 9.84 -10.78
N MET A 315 4.26 8.92 -10.14
CA MET A 315 3.40 9.21 -8.99
C MET A 315 4.20 9.34 -7.69
N LYS A 316 5.06 10.35 -7.65
CA LYS A 316 6.01 10.63 -6.57
C LYS A 316 5.98 12.10 -6.20
N VAL A 317 5.83 12.40 -4.91
CA VAL A 317 5.65 13.77 -4.37
C VAL A 317 6.60 14.02 -3.22
N LYS A 318 6.68 15.26 -2.74
CA LYS A 318 7.51 15.58 -1.57
C LYS A 318 6.79 15.17 -0.30
N PHE A 319 7.59 14.70 0.65
CA PHE A 319 7.22 14.57 2.05
C PHE A 319 8.04 15.58 2.85
N VAL A 320 7.42 16.63 3.35
CA VAL A 320 8.06 17.75 4.03
C VAL A 320 7.79 17.66 5.52
N VAL A 321 8.85 17.45 6.30
CA VAL A 321 8.83 17.50 7.76
C VAL A 321 9.29 18.88 8.18
N HIS A 322 8.37 19.67 8.72
CA HIS A 322 8.64 21.00 9.22
C HIS A 322 9.31 20.95 10.58
N ALA A 323 10.22 21.90 10.82
CA ALA A 323 10.70 22.18 12.17
C ALA A 323 9.54 22.67 13.06
N THR A 324 9.73 22.64 14.38
CA THR A 324 8.75 23.09 15.37
C THR A 324 8.18 24.48 15.03
N GLY A 325 6.85 24.60 14.97
CA GLY A 325 6.14 25.84 14.63
C GLY A 325 6.06 26.14 13.11
N GLY A 326 6.83 25.43 12.28
CA GLY A 326 6.85 25.65 10.83
C GLY A 326 5.63 25.07 10.13
N TYR A 327 5.06 23.98 10.65
CA TYR A 327 3.87 23.35 10.09
C TYR A 327 2.64 24.24 10.27
N GLU A 328 2.45 24.81 11.46
CA GLU A 328 1.35 25.72 11.78
C GLU A 328 1.43 27.00 10.94
N ARG A 329 2.65 27.53 10.76
CA ARG A 329 2.89 28.69 9.89
C ARG A 329 2.55 28.37 8.44
N TYR A 330 3.00 27.23 7.93
CA TYR A 330 2.67 26.76 6.59
C TYR A 330 1.16 26.66 6.37
N LEU A 331 0.43 26.09 7.32
CA LEU A 331 -1.03 25.99 7.26
C LEU A 331 -1.70 27.36 7.25
N ALA A 332 -1.27 28.28 8.11
CA ALA A 332 -1.80 29.64 8.19
C ALA A 332 -1.54 30.44 6.90
N GLU A 333 -0.33 30.35 6.34
CA GLU A 333 0.05 31.01 5.09
C GLU A 333 -0.76 30.46 3.89
N LYS A 334 -0.91 29.14 3.78
CA LYS A 334 -1.71 28.51 2.72
C LYS A 334 -3.19 28.87 2.84
N GLU A 335 -3.72 28.88 4.05
CA GLU A 335 -5.11 29.27 4.30
C GLU A 335 -5.33 30.75 3.94
N ALA A 336 -4.41 31.63 4.35
CA ALA A 336 -4.45 33.05 4.00
C ALA A 336 -4.37 33.26 2.49
N ALA A 337 -3.39 32.64 1.82
CA ALA A 337 -3.23 32.71 0.37
C ALA A 337 -4.49 32.25 -0.37
N THR A 338 -5.14 31.18 0.10
CA THR A 338 -6.38 30.68 -0.49
C THR A 338 -7.54 31.66 -0.30
N ARG A 339 -7.60 32.36 0.85
CA ARG A 339 -8.60 33.40 1.11
C ARG A 339 -8.40 34.68 0.30
N THR A 340 -7.17 35.00 -0.09
CA THR A 340 -6.83 36.29 -0.73
C THR A 340 -6.76 36.23 -2.27
N LEU A 341 -6.86 35.04 -2.88
CA LEU A 341 -6.87 34.93 -4.34
C LEU A 341 -8.10 35.64 -4.93
N PRO A 342 -7.95 36.40 -6.04
CA PRO A 342 -9.09 36.90 -6.80
C PRO A 342 -10.03 35.73 -7.18
N PRO A 343 -11.36 35.91 -7.17
CA PRO A 343 -12.31 34.82 -7.36
C PRO A 343 -12.05 33.96 -8.60
N VAL A 344 -11.70 34.58 -9.73
CA VAL A 344 -11.39 33.89 -11.00
C VAL A 344 -10.12 33.03 -10.88
N GLU A 345 -9.07 33.53 -10.22
CA GLU A 345 -7.82 32.77 -10.02
C GLU A 345 -8.01 31.64 -9.01
N LEU A 346 -8.80 31.88 -7.95
CA LEU A 346 -9.20 30.85 -7.00
C LEU A 346 -9.94 29.72 -7.73
N GLY A 347 -10.93 30.06 -8.56
CA GLY A 347 -11.68 29.09 -9.36
C GLY A 347 -10.80 28.33 -10.35
N LYS A 348 -9.87 29.00 -11.03
CA LYS A 348 -8.91 28.34 -11.92
C LYS A 348 -8.03 27.34 -11.17
N SER A 349 -7.49 27.75 -10.02
CA SER A 349 -6.69 26.88 -9.14
C SER A 349 -7.51 25.66 -8.69
N LEU A 350 -8.77 25.85 -8.32
CA LEU A 350 -9.66 24.76 -7.90
C LEU A 350 -10.02 23.83 -9.05
N TYR A 351 -10.25 24.35 -10.26
CA TYR A 351 -10.52 23.56 -11.46
C TYR A 351 -9.41 22.53 -11.74
N GLU A 352 -8.15 22.91 -11.48
CA GLU A 352 -7.00 22.01 -11.59
C GLU A 352 -6.86 21.10 -10.37
N LYS A 353 -6.86 21.66 -9.15
CA LYS A 353 -6.60 20.90 -7.91
C LYS A 353 -7.70 19.91 -7.54
N LYS A 354 -8.95 20.23 -7.84
CA LYS A 354 -10.12 19.36 -7.58
C LYS A 354 -10.35 18.36 -8.73
N GLY A 355 -9.51 18.39 -9.76
CA GLY A 355 -9.56 17.46 -10.88
C GLY A 355 -10.74 17.67 -11.83
N CYS A 356 -11.36 18.86 -11.84
CA CYS A 356 -12.43 19.19 -12.77
C CYS A 356 -11.95 19.11 -14.23
N ASN A 357 -10.68 19.47 -14.47
CA ASN A 357 -9.98 19.39 -15.75
C ASN A 357 -9.83 17.98 -16.35
N ALA A 358 -10.00 16.94 -15.53
CA ALA A 358 -9.98 15.56 -16.01
C ALA A 358 -11.24 15.22 -16.82
N CYS A 359 -12.37 15.87 -16.50
CA CYS A 359 -13.67 15.57 -17.11
C CYS A 359 -14.21 16.70 -17.96
N HIS A 360 -13.93 17.96 -17.61
CA HIS A 360 -14.38 19.15 -18.32
C HIS A 360 -13.20 19.77 -19.09
N SER A 361 -13.47 20.30 -20.27
CA SER A 361 -12.48 21.02 -21.08
C SER A 361 -12.73 22.53 -21.06
N LEU A 362 -11.73 23.30 -21.48
CA LEU A 362 -11.82 24.75 -21.64
C LEU A 362 -11.76 25.20 -23.10
N ASP A 363 -11.71 24.26 -24.05
CA ASP A 363 -11.46 24.53 -25.47
C ASP A 363 -12.71 24.38 -26.34
N GLY A 364 -13.81 23.87 -25.79
CA GLY A 364 -15.05 23.58 -26.52
C GLY A 364 -15.26 22.09 -26.80
N SER A 365 -14.23 21.24 -26.64
CA SER A 365 -14.34 19.82 -26.91
C SER A 365 -15.09 19.06 -25.80
N PRO A 366 -16.08 18.20 -26.11
CA PRO A 366 -16.68 17.34 -25.09
C PRO A 366 -15.68 16.26 -24.64
N ARG A 367 -15.71 15.92 -23.35
CA ARG A 367 -14.93 14.80 -22.77
C ARG A 367 -15.88 13.88 -21.99
N VAL A 368 -15.53 13.53 -20.76
CA VAL A 368 -16.41 12.83 -19.82
C VAL A 368 -17.59 13.73 -19.44
N GLY A 369 -17.34 15.04 -19.32
CA GLY A 369 -18.35 16.08 -19.16
C GLY A 369 -18.29 17.13 -20.28
N PRO A 370 -19.24 18.08 -20.29
CA PRO A 370 -19.26 19.19 -21.25
C PRO A 370 -18.08 20.15 -21.05
N SER A 371 -17.71 20.86 -22.11
CA SER A 371 -16.79 22.02 -22.02
C SER A 371 -17.42 23.16 -21.21
N PHE A 372 -16.58 23.98 -20.57
CA PHE A 372 -17.01 25.24 -19.92
C PHE A 372 -16.85 26.47 -20.81
N LYS A 373 -16.20 26.34 -21.98
CA LYS A 373 -15.96 27.48 -22.88
C LYS A 373 -17.28 28.06 -23.40
N GLY A 374 -17.53 29.33 -23.08
CA GLY A 374 -18.68 30.09 -23.56
C GLY A 374 -20.03 29.56 -23.08
N THR A 375 -20.06 28.74 -22.03
CA THR A 375 -21.31 28.09 -21.60
C THR A 375 -22.14 28.93 -20.64
N PHE A 376 -21.51 29.82 -19.86
CA PHE A 376 -22.24 30.62 -18.88
C PHE A 376 -23.30 31.50 -19.55
N GLY A 377 -24.51 31.53 -19.00
CA GLY A 377 -25.64 32.27 -19.56
C GLY A 377 -26.30 31.64 -20.78
N THR A 378 -25.88 30.45 -21.21
CA THR A 378 -26.55 29.69 -22.29
C THR A 378 -27.70 28.84 -21.75
N LYS A 379 -28.61 28.41 -22.64
CA LYS A 379 -29.67 27.46 -22.31
C LYS A 379 -29.14 26.02 -22.32
N VAL A 380 -29.43 25.28 -21.25
CA VAL A 380 -29.01 23.89 -21.03
C VAL A 380 -30.21 22.97 -21.01
N THR A 381 -30.27 22.01 -21.93
CA THR A 381 -31.24 20.92 -21.88
C THR A 381 -30.73 19.82 -20.94
N LEU A 382 -31.59 19.42 -20.00
CA LEU A 382 -31.36 18.33 -19.06
C LEU A 382 -31.83 16.98 -19.63
N ALA A 383 -31.34 15.89 -19.05
CA ALA A 383 -31.78 14.54 -19.38
C ALA A 383 -33.28 14.30 -19.09
N SER A 384 -33.87 15.09 -18.20
CA SER A 384 -35.32 15.12 -17.93
C SER A 384 -36.14 15.81 -19.03
N GLY A 385 -35.48 16.45 -20.01
CA GLY A 385 -36.12 17.28 -21.04
C GLY A 385 -36.36 18.74 -20.62
N ALA A 386 -36.14 19.09 -19.35
CA ALA A 386 -36.23 20.47 -18.89
C ALA A 386 -35.11 21.33 -19.50
N VAL A 387 -35.41 22.60 -19.82
CA VAL A 387 -34.44 23.58 -20.30
C VAL A 387 -34.23 24.61 -19.20
N VAL A 388 -33.00 24.73 -18.73
CA VAL A 388 -32.58 25.62 -17.63
C VAL A 388 -31.49 26.56 -18.11
N ASP A 389 -31.32 27.69 -17.42
CA ASP A 389 -30.20 28.61 -17.69
C ASP A 389 -28.91 28.08 -17.06
N MET A 390 -27.78 28.19 -17.75
CA MET A 390 -26.44 27.95 -17.20
C MET A 390 -26.02 29.13 -16.31
N ASP A 391 -26.75 29.33 -15.21
CA ASP A 391 -26.53 30.38 -14.22
C ASP A 391 -25.76 29.86 -12.99
N GLU A 392 -25.56 30.73 -12.00
CA GLU A 392 -24.88 30.40 -10.76
C GLU A 392 -25.59 29.27 -10.00
N THR A 393 -26.92 29.24 -10.04
CA THR A 393 -27.74 28.21 -9.39
C THR A 393 -27.54 26.86 -10.05
N TYR A 394 -27.51 26.82 -11.39
CA TYR A 394 -27.21 25.63 -12.15
C TYR A 394 -25.83 25.08 -11.80
N ILE A 395 -24.80 25.92 -11.84
CA ILE A 395 -23.41 25.50 -11.58
C ILE A 395 -23.28 24.99 -10.14
N ARG A 396 -23.84 25.72 -9.17
CA ARG A 396 -23.86 25.29 -7.77
C ARG A 396 -24.54 23.94 -7.61
N THR A 397 -25.70 23.76 -8.22
CA THR A 397 -26.46 22.50 -8.15
C THR A 397 -25.71 21.38 -8.84
N ALA A 398 -25.04 21.64 -9.96
CA ALA A 398 -24.23 20.65 -10.67
C ALA A 398 -23.00 20.20 -9.84
N LEU A 399 -22.43 21.09 -9.02
CA LEU A 399 -21.34 20.75 -8.10
C LEU A 399 -21.80 19.93 -6.89
N LEU A 400 -22.92 20.32 -6.27
CA LEU A 400 -23.40 19.70 -5.02
C LEU A 400 -24.27 18.45 -5.27
N ALA A 401 -25.12 18.50 -6.29
CA ALA A 401 -26.07 17.45 -6.65
C ALA A 401 -26.04 17.18 -8.18
N PRO A 402 -24.92 16.67 -8.72
CA PRO A 402 -24.70 16.53 -10.17
C PRO A 402 -25.78 15.71 -10.89
N ALA A 403 -26.36 14.71 -10.22
CA ALA A 403 -27.43 13.88 -10.79
C ALA A 403 -28.68 14.70 -11.18
N ALA A 404 -28.98 15.78 -10.46
CA ALA A 404 -30.11 16.66 -10.74
C ALA A 404 -29.91 17.51 -12.01
N GLN A 405 -28.65 17.71 -12.43
CA GLN A 405 -28.27 18.54 -13.58
C GLN A 405 -27.68 17.70 -14.73
N SER A 406 -28.02 16.41 -14.80
CA SER A 406 -27.56 15.50 -15.84
C SER A 406 -27.95 16.01 -17.23
N ARG A 407 -27.00 15.98 -18.18
CA ARG A 407 -27.20 16.45 -19.56
C ARG A 407 -27.28 15.25 -20.52
N PRO A 408 -28.11 15.32 -21.58
CA PRO A 408 -28.12 14.30 -22.63
C PRO A 408 -26.72 14.12 -23.24
N GLY A 409 -26.32 12.87 -23.49
CA GLY A 409 -25.03 12.55 -24.11
C GLY A 409 -23.84 12.45 -23.14
N PHE A 410 -24.03 12.73 -21.85
CA PHE A 410 -22.99 12.56 -20.82
C PHE A 410 -23.45 11.55 -19.76
N ALA A 411 -22.64 10.53 -19.49
CA ALA A 411 -22.93 9.59 -18.42
C ALA A 411 -22.88 10.30 -17.05
N PRO A 412 -23.77 9.98 -16.10
CA PRO A 412 -23.83 10.58 -14.77
C PRO A 412 -22.64 10.11 -13.90
N SER A 413 -21.46 10.61 -14.24
CA SER A 413 -20.15 10.20 -13.73
C SER A 413 -19.46 11.29 -12.92
N MET A 414 -20.04 12.50 -12.88
CA MET A 414 -19.54 13.60 -12.07
C MET A 414 -19.81 13.31 -10.58
N PRO A 415 -18.77 13.28 -9.72
CA PRO A 415 -18.95 13.09 -8.29
C PRO A 415 -19.56 14.34 -7.65
N SER A 416 -20.31 14.16 -6.56
CA SER A 416 -20.74 15.29 -5.73
C SER A 416 -19.55 15.91 -4.99
N PHE A 417 -19.53 17.24 -4.91
CA PHE A 417 -18.61 18.04 -4.11
C PHE A 417 -19.26 18.61 -2.85
N GLU A 418 -20.44 18.11 -2.47
CA GLU A 418 -21.09 18.49 -1.21
C GLU A 418 -20.18 18.19 -0.02
N GLY A 419 -19.97 19.19 0.84
CA GLY A 419 -19.04 19.12 1.96
C GLY A 419 -17.54 19.14 1.60
N GLN A 420 -17.19 19.15 0.30
CA GLN A 420 -15.80 19.16 -0.17
C GLN A 420 -15.32 20.54 -0.65
N LEU A 421 -16.27 21.46 -0.88
CA LEU A 421 -16.02 22.85 -1.26
C LEU A 421 -16.66 23.80 -0.25
N LYS A 422 -15.90 24.80 0.17
CA LYS A 422 -16.40 25.94 0.95
C LYS A 422 -17.15 26.89 0.02
N GLU A 423 -18.02 27.72 0.61
CA GLU A 423 -18.83 28.67 -0.15
C GLU A 423 -18.00 29.60 -1.05
N ALA A 424 -16.89 30.14 -0.52
CA ALA A 424 -15.98 30.99 -1.29
C ALA A 424 -15.31 30.24 -2.47
N GLU A 425 -15.08 28.92 -2.33
CA GLU A 425 -14.49 28.08 -3.38
C GLU A 425 -15.52 27.81 -4.50
N ILE A 426 -16.79 27.58 -4.15
CA ILE A 426 -17.88 27.44 -5.11
C ILE A 426 -18.04 28.74 -5.90
N MET A 427 -18.04 29.88 -5.22
CA MET A 427 -18.11 31.19 -5.87
C MET A 427 -16.90 31.44 -6.77
N GLY A 428 -15.70 31.08 -6.33
CA GLY A 428 -14.50 31.16 -7.17
C GLY A 428 -14.63 30.34 -8.46
N LEU A 429 -15.09 29.09 -8.38
CA LEU A 429 -15.34 28.23 -9.54
C LEU A 429 -16.37 28.82 -10.51
N ILE A 430 -17.45 29.40 -9.98
CA ILE A 430 -18.48 30.08 -10.77
C ILE A 430 -17.87 31.28 -11.51
N GLU A 431 -17.13 32.14 -10.82
CA GLU A 431 -16.49 33.31 -11.43
C GLU A 431 -15.44 32.91 -12.47
N PHE A 432 -14.72 31.82 -12.23
CA PHE A 432 -13.83 31.25 -13.24
C PHE A 432 -14.59 30.79 -14.48
N ILE A 433 -15.70 30.05 -14.33
CA ILE A 433 -16.52 29.61 -15.48
C ILE A 433 -17.09 30.81 -16.25
N LYS A 434 -17.55 31.86 -15.55
CA LYS A 434 -17.99 33.12 -16.17
C LYS A 434 -16.91 33.79 -17.01
N SER A 435 -15.65 33.66 -16.60
CA SER A 435 -14.51 34.27 -17.31
C SER A 435 -14.19 33.58 -18.65
N LEU A 436 -14.67 32.34 -18.86
CA LEU A 436 -14.42 31.53 -20.04
C LEU A 436 -15.44 31.85 -21.14
N LYS A 437 -15.16 32.87 -21.95
CA LYS A 437 -16.01 33.28 -23.08
C LYS A 437 -15.84 32.40 -24.33
#